data_AF-A0A1C5RUP3-F1
#
_entry.id   AF-A0A1C5RUP3-F1
#
_cell.length_a   1.000
_cell.length_b   1.000
_cell.length_c   1.000
_cell.angle_alpha   90.00
_cell.angle_beta   90.00
_cell.angle_gamma   90.00
#
_symmetry.space_group_name_H-M   'P 1'
#
loop_
_entity.id
_entity.type
_entity.pdbx_description
1 polymer ?
#
loop_
_entity_poly.entity_id
_entity_poly.type
_entity_poly.pdbx_seq_one_letter_code
_entity_poly.pdbx_strand_id
1 'polypeptide(L)'
;MSTDLFQAIHSPIGANAGFAMGLAGLGGGFCLQSDRIPDQDIFIGYKEGNTLSMLPFYEKSISSEKDSFAKDENGSELQEHAFTEEEVSRGFGLATDTFQTGRLSFSLMNRVTELSDVERGEEPEVKSKALPAIVARFCVDNRDGEQEIQGFFGIGNMKGKQFLSQMCGEERCGVISKDGYGFEAVLSVGKVLLYQFHADEGRRKEPLDRQRRNFPDDEYL
;
A
#
# COMPACT_ATOMS: atom_id res chain seq x y z
N MET A 1 19.75 14.39 12.58
CA MET A 1 18.66 13.42 12.45
C MET A 1 17.51 14.15 11.81
N SER A 2 17.12 13.76 10.60
CA SER A 2 15.90 14.28 9.99
C SER A 2 14.73 13.72 10.80
N THR A 3 13.88 14.58 11.34
CA THR A 3 12.77 14.21 12.23
C THR A 3 11.46 13.98 11.47
N ASP A 4 11.53 13.88 10.14
CA ASP A 4 10.35 13.99 9.29
C ASP A 4 9.57 12.66 9.18
N LEU A 5 10.20 11.54 9.53
CA LEU A 5 9.56 10.23 9.60
C LEU A 5 8.99 9.97 11.00
N PHE A 6 7.77 10.45 11.21
CA PHE A 6 6.96 10.21 12.41
C PHE A 6 5.63 9.53 12.06
N GLN A 7 5.08 8.77 13.01
CA GLN A 7 3.81 8.07 12.78
C GLN A 7 2.65 9.05 12.72
N ALA A 8 1.82 8.93 11.68
CA ALA A 8 0.58 9.67 11.53
C ALA A 8 -0.57 8.72 11.18
N ILE A 9 -1.78 9.04 11.65
CA ILE A 9 -2.99 8.29 11.35
C ILE A 9 -3.79 9.04 10.28
N HIS A 10 -4.11 8.34 9.20
CA HIS A 10 -4.87 8.85 8.07
C HIS A 10 -6.29 8.30 8.14
N SER A 11 -7.27 9.15 8.47
CA SER A 11 -8.61 8.70 8.82
C SER A 11 -9.68 9.27 7.90
N PRO A 12 -10.64 8.43 7.45
CA PRO A 12 -11.90 8.93 6.94
C PRO A 12 -12.74 9.53 8.07
N ILE A 13 -13.62 10.46 7.73
CA ILE A 13 -14.45 11.18 8.70
C ILE A 13 -15.52 10.24 9.26
N GLY A 14 -15.66 10.18 10.58
CA GLY A 14 -16.77 9.50 11.26
C GLY A 14 -16.71 7.96 11.29
N ALA A 15 -15.67 7.33 10.75
CA ALA A 15 -15.61 5.86 10.65
C ALA A 15 -14.98 5.15 11.87
N ASN A 16 -14.37 5.89 12.81
CA ASN A 16 -13.52 5.33 13.86
C ASN A 16 -12.48 4.33 13.29
N ALA A 17 -11.87 4.72 12.17
CA ALA A 17 -10.91 3.93 11.43
C ALA A 17 -9.78 4.82 10.91
N GLY A 18 -8.65 4.22 10.54
CA GLY A 18 -7.56 4.93 9.88
C GLY A 18 -6.47 4.00 9.36
N PHE A 19 -5.52 4.59 8.64
CA PHE A 19 -4.30 3.93 8.18
C PHE A 19 -3.10 4.65 8.77
N ALA A 20 -2.37 3.97 9.67
CA ALA A 20 -1.20 4.52 10.33
C ALA A 20 0.07 4.21 9.53
N MET A 21 0.92 5.21 9.33
CA MET A 21 2.22 5.05 8.66
C MET A 21 3.11 6.26 8.94
N GLY A 22 4.42 6.10 8.72
CA GLY A 22 5.37 7.21 8.60
C GLY A 22 6.61 7.07 9.47
N LEU A 23 6.62 6.18 10.47
CA LEU A 23 7.77 5.94 11.33
C LEU A 23 8.62 4.77 10.81
N ALA A 24 9.91 5.03 10.59
CA ALA A 24 10.82 4.01 10.08
C ALA A 24 10.98 2.85 11.08
N GLY A 25 11.00 1.61 10.56
CA GLY A 25 11.26 0.38 11.32
C GLY A 25 10.12 -0.11 12.22
N LEU A 26 8.99 0.60 12.30
CA LEU A 26 7.88 0.30 13.22
C LEU A 26 6.55 -0.03 12.51
N GLY A 27 6.54 -0.07 11.19
CA GLY A 27 5.35 -0.40 10.41
C GLY A 27 4.18 0.54 10.63
N GLY A 28 2.99 -0.04 10.67
CA GLY A 28 1.73 0.65 10.91
C GLY A 28 0.56 -0.23 10.48
N GLY A 29 -0.36 0.32 9.68
CA GLY A 29 -1.42 -0.43 9.03
C GLY A 29 -2.82 0.05 9.41
N PHE A 30 -3.80 -0.84 9.30
CA PHE A 30 -5.21 -0.49 9.46
C PHE A 30 -5.63 -0.42 10.93
N CYS A 31 -5.87 0.78 11.43
CA CYS A 31 -6.48 1.03 12.74
C CYS A 31 -8.00 0.92 12.62
N LEU A 32 -8.61 -0.20 13.05
CA LEU A 32 -10.07 -0.32 13.14
C LEU A 32 -10.51 -0.30 14.59
N GLN A 33 -11.32 0.70 14.98
CA GLN A 33 -11.91 0.80 16.32
C GLN A 33 -10.89 0.63 17.46
N SER A 34 -9.66 1.06 17.21
CA SER A 34 -8.49 0.85 18.05
C SER A 34 -7.89 2.19 18.42
N ASP A 35 -7.48 2.31 19.68
CA ASP A 35 -6.67 3.42 20.20
C ASP A 35 -5.17 3.20 19.99
N ARG A 36 -4.80 2.09 19.35
CA ARG A 36 -3.42 1.70 19.05
C ARG A 36 -3.19 1.56 17.55
N ILE A 37 -1.99 1.96 17.15
CA ILE A 37 -1.40 1.66 15.84
C ILE A 37 -1.10 0.15 15.81
N PRO A 38 -1.57 -0.59 14.79
CA PRO A 38 -1.25 -1.99 14.65
C PRO A 38 0.21 -2.17 14.25
N ASP A 39 0.73 -3.36 14.52
CA ASP A 39 2.09 -3.77 14.17
C ASP A 39 2.05 -4.59 12.87
N GLN A 40 1.71 -3.92 11.76
CA GLN A 40 1.72 -4.50 10.42
C GLN A 40 2.87 -3.89 9.62
N ASP A 41 3.67 -4.75 8.98
CA ASP A 41 4.61 -4.31 7.98
C ASP A 41 3.88 -3.69 6.80
N ILE A 42 4.38 -2.56 6.31
CA ILE A 42 3.88 -1.87 5.13
C ILE A 42 4.99 -1.88 4.09
N PHE A 43 4.75 -2.63 3.01
CA PHE A 43 5.69 -2.77 1.90
C PHE A 43 5.28 -1.80 0.79
N ILE A 44 6.07 -0.77 0.56
CA ILE A 44 5.87 0.20 -0.53
C ILE A 44 7.19 0.37 -1.24
N GLY A 45 7.23 0.05 -2.53
CA GLY A 45 8.51 0.03 -3.22
C GLY A 45 8.39 -0.27 -4.71
N TYR A 46 9.55 -0.50 -5.31
CA TYR A 46 9.66 -0.96 -6.68
C TYR A 46 10.80 -1.96 -6.86
N LYS A 47 10.68 -2.79 -7.89
CA LYS A 47 11.72 -3.72 -8.33
C LYS A 47 12.25 -3.28 -9.69
N GLU A 48 13.56 -3.11 -9.80
CA GLU A 48 14.29 -2.87 -11.05
C GLU A 48 15.39 -3.94 -11.16
N GLY A 49 15.35 -4.76 -12.22
CA GLY A 49 16.23 -5.93 -12.34
C GLY A 49 16.09 -6.86 -11.13
N ASN A 50 17.15 -7.01 -10.34
CA ASN A 50 17.19 -7.83 -9.13
C ASN A 50 17.13 -7.03 -7.82
N THR A 51 16.98 -5.71 -7.91
CA THR A 51 16.98 -4.85 -6.71
C THR A 51 15.55 -4.51 -6.33
N LEU A 52 15.19 -4.79 -5.09
CA LEU A 52 13.93 -4.46 -4.46
C LEU A 52 14.13 -3.24 -3.54
N SER A 53 13.70 -2.06 -3.99
CA SER A 53 13.85 -0.82 -3.22
C SER A 53 12.56 -0.46 -2.50
N MET A 54 12.60 -0.20 -1.19
CA MET A 54 11.40 -0.06 -0.33
C MET A 54 11.50 1.08 0.68
N LEU A 55 10.37 1.77 0.93
CA LEU A 55 10.23 2.65 2.07
C LEU A 55 10.38 1.87 3.39
N PRO A 56 11.00 2.45 4.42
CA PRO A 56 11.40 1.72 5.62
C PRO A 56 10.26 1.50 6.63
N PHE A 57 9.05 1.17 6.18
CA PHE A 57 7.86 1.01 7.04
C PHE A 57 7.56 -0.46 7.38
N TYR A 58 8.59 -1.20 7.77
CA TYR A 58 8.50 -2.61 8.16
C TYR A 58 9.61 -2.96 9.16
N GLU A 59 9.45 -4.04 9.90
CA GLU A 59 10.48 -4.52 10.83
C GLU A 59 11.62 -5.19 10.05
N LYS A 60 12.86 -4.67 10.21
CA LYS A 60 14.03 -5.17 9.47
C LYS A 60 14.41 -6.62 9.84
N SER A 61 13.99 -7.15 10.99
CA SER A 61 14.35 -8.50 11.47
C SER A 61 13.88 -9.62 10.52
N ILE A 62 12.84 -9.38 9.72
CA ILE A 62 12.29 -10.34 8.76
C ILE A 62 13.21 -10.51 7.52
N SER A 63 14.05 -9.52 7.19
CA SER A 63 14.95 -9.56 6.03
C SER A 63 16.17 -10.47 6.25
N SER A 64 16.82 -10.38 7.41
CA SER A 64 18.07 -11.10 7.69
C SER A 64 17.96 -12.63 7.70
N GLU A 65 16.77 -13.19 7.96
CA GLU A 65 16.57 -14.64 7.95
C GLU A 65 16.05 -15.17 6.60
N LYS A 66 15.49 -14.31 5.73
CA LYS A 66 14.87 -14.69 4.45
C LYS A 66 15.75 -14.44 3.23
N ASP A 67 16.74 -13.56 3.33
CA ASP A 67 17.68 -13.22 2.25
C ASP A 67 18.44 -14.45 1.71
N SER A 68 18.57 -15.52 2.50
CA SER A 68 19.23 -16.75 2.07
C SER A 68 18.41 -17.65 1.13
N PHE A 69 17.12 -17.35 0.86
CA PHE A 69 16.23 -18.21 0.06
C PHE A 69 15.41 -17.49 -1.04
N ALA A 70 15.52 -16.17 -1.20
CA ALA A 70 14.80 -15.41 -2.22
C ALA A 70 15.61 -15.36 -3.55
N LYS A 71 15.60 -16.47 -4.30
CA LYS A 71 16.06 -16.48 -5.70
C LYS A 71 14.96 -16.02 -6.64
N ASP A 72 15.31 -15.21 -7.65
CA ASP A 72 14.41 -14.87 -8.75
C ASP A 72 14.19 -16.08 -9.69
N GLU A 73 13.34 -15.94 -10.72
CA GLU A 73 13.03 -17.03 -11.67
C GLU A 73 14.29 -17.53 -12.43
N ASN A 74 15.38 -16.75 -12.44
CA ASN A 74 16.66 -17.08 -13.05
C ASN A 74 17.74 -17.57 -12.06
N GLY A 75 17.41 -17.74 -10.77
CA GLY A 75 18.33 -18.26 -9.76
C GLY A 75 19.32 -17.25 -9.18
N SER A 76 19.17 -15.97 -9.50
CA SER A 76 19.97 -14.87 -8.97
C SER A 76 19.40 -14.32 -7.66
N GLU A 77 20.29 -13.85 -6.78
CA GLU A 77 19.92 -13.32 -5.47
C GLU A 77 19.20 -11.99 -5.61
N LEU A 78 18.01 -11.89 -4.99
CA LEU A 78 17.28 -10.64 -4.85
C LEU A 78 18.03 -9.73 -3.88
N GLN A 79 18.31 -8.49 -4.28
CA GLN A 79 18.96 -7.50 -3.43
C GLN A 79 17.90 -6.59 -2.81
N GLU A 80 17.73 -6.65 -1.50
CA GLU A 80 16.85 -5.72 -0.79
C GLU A 80 17.58 -4.41 -0.48
N HIS A 81 16.95 -3.28 -0.80
CA HIS A 81 17.41 -1.94 -0.48
C HIS A 81 16.30 -1.20 0.26
N ALA A 82 16.42 -1.13 1.58
CA ALA A 82 15.57 -0.28 2.40
C ALA A 82 16.11 1.16 2.35
N PHE A 83 15.31 2.11 1.86
CA PHE A 83 15.70 3.52 1.87
C PHE A 83 15.95 3.98 3.32
N THR A 84 17.01 4.75 3.54
CA THR A 84 17.28 5.37 4.84
C THR A 84 16.37 6.57 5.07
N GLU A 85 16.28 7.04 6.32
CA GLU A 85 15.48 8.23 6.64
C GLU A 85 15.95 9.47 5.86
N GLU A 86 17.24 9.56 5.55
CA GLU A 86 17.83 10.65 4.77
C GLU A 86 17.48 10.58 3.27
N GLU A 87 17.16 9.39 2.76
CA GLU A 87 16.78 9.18 1.36
C GLU A 87 15.29 9.45 1.12
N VAL A 88 14.49 9.61 2.19
CA VAL A 88 13.05 9.82 2.11
C VAL A 88 12.70 11.26 2.46
N SER A 89 12.18 11.99 1.47
CA SER A 89 11.56 13.30 1.69
C SER A 89 10.08 13.11 2.02
N ARG A 90 9.58 13.82 3.05
CA ARG A 90 8.17 13.81 3.42
C ARG A 90 7.55 15.20 3.34
N GLY A 91 6.49 15.34 2.54
CA GLY A 91 5.60 16.49 2.55
C GLY A 91 4.36 16.20 3.38
N PHE A 92 4.31 16.71 4.61
CA PHE A 92 3.18 16.52 5.53
C PHE A 92 2.29 17.77 5.58
N GLY A 93 1.08 17.68 5.04
CA GLY A 93 0.08 18.75 4.98
C GLY A 93 -1.24 18.34 5.64
N LEU A 94 -2.19 19.29 5.71
CA LEU A 94 -3.47 19.09 6.41
C LEU A 94 -4.29 17.90 5.88
N ALA A 95 -4.33 17.74 4.56
CA ALA A 95 -5.14 16.72 3.88
C ALA A 95 -4.29 15.70 3.11
N THR A 96 -2.97 15.85 3.12
CA THR A 96 -2.06 15.08 2.27
C THR A 96 -0.78 14.76 3.01
N ASP A 97 -0.35 13.51 2.95
CA ASP A 97 0.96 13.06 3.44
C ASP A 97 1.68 12.35 2.31
N THR A 98 2.81 12.89 1.87
CA THR A 98 3.52 12.41 0.68
C THR A 98 4.95 12.03 1.00
N PHE A 99 5.35 10.83 0.62
CA PHE A 99 6.70 10.29 0.73
C PHE A 99 7.32 10.20 -0.66
N GLN A 100 8.54 10.70 -0.81
CA GLN A 100 9.27 10.71 -2.08
C GLN A 100 10.70 10.21 -1.86
N THR A 101 11.14 9.31 -2.72
CA THR A 101 12.51 8.79 -2.72
C THR A 101 12.84 8.16 -4.06
N GLY A 102 14.03 8.44 -4.62
CA GLY A 102 14.42 7.96 -5.94
C GLY A 102 13.34 8.20 -7.01
N ARG A 103 12.78 7.10 -7.54
CA ARG A 103 11.70 7.08 -8.54
C ARG A 103 10.29 6.93 -7.94
N LEU A 104 10.19 6.71 -6.63
CA LEU A 104 8.94 6.42 -5.93
C LEU A 104 8.33 7.70 -5.36
N SER A 105 7.03 7.86 -5.57
CA SER A 105 6.19 8.79 -4.83
C SER A 105 4.94 8.09 -4.33
N PHE A 106 4.68 8.19 -3.03
CA PHE A 106 3.48 7.64 -2.39
C PHE A 106 2.79 8.72 -1.57
N SER A 107 1.51 8.96 -1.86
CA SER A 107 0.72 9.99 -1.16
C SER A 107 -0.55 9.39 -0.56
N LEU A 108 -0.80 9.69 0.71
CA LEU A 108 -2.09 9.47 1.36
C LEU A 108 -2.88 10.77 1.34
N MET A 109 -4.17 10.69 0.99
CA MET A 109 -5.06 11.82 0.82
C MET A 109 -6.29 11.63 1.72
N ASN A 110 -6.37 12.43 2.77
CA ASN A 110 -7.52 12.50 3.66
C ASN A 110 -8.51 13.54 3.13
N ARG A 111 -9.81 13.24 3.22
CA ARG A 111 -10.83 14.24 2.96
C ARG A 111 -10.97 15.13 4.20
N VAL A 112 -10.79 16.44 4.01
CA VAL A 112 -11.06 17.46 5.03
C VAL A 112 -12.29 18.23 4.59
N THR A 113 -13.45 17.78 5.04
CA THR A 113 -14.77 18.33 4.67
C THR A 113 -15.71 18.28 5.86
N GLU A 114 -16.71 19.14 5.88
CA GLU A 114 -17.85 19.01 6.79
C GLU A 114 -18.74 17.84 6.36
N LEU A 115 -19.35 17.13 7.32
CA LEU A 115 -20.34 16.12 7.03
C LEU A 115 -21.66 16.76 6.60
N SER A 116 -22.35 16.15 5.64
CA SER A 116 -23.72 16.54 5.30
C SER A 116 -24.71 16.12 6.39
N ASP A 117 -25.75 16.91 6.59
CA ASP A 117 -26.89 16.53 7.43
C ASP A 117 -27.56 15.29 6.84
N VAL A 118 -27.62 14.21 7.62
CA VAL A 118 -28.15 12.91 7.16
C VAL A 118 -29.67 12.96 6.94
N GLU A 119 -30.39 13.86 7.63
CA GLU A 119 -31.84 14.00 7.49
C GLU A 119 -32.24 14.91 6.33
N ARG A 120 -31.34 15.81 5.90
CA ARG A 120 -31.65 16.89 4.93
C ARG A 120 -30.82 16.86 3.67
N GLY A 121 -29.69 16.16 3.68
CA GLY A 121 -28.74 16.10 2.56
C GLY A 121 -29.20 15.17 1.45
N GLU A 122 -28.67 15.39 0.24
CA GLU A 122 -28.88 14.47 -0.87
C GLU A 122 -28.08 13.18 -0.63
N GLU A 123 -28.72 12.02 -0.85
CA GLU A 123 -28.13 10.71 -0.56
C GLU A 123 -26.72 10.51 -1.19
N PRO A 124 -26.44 10.89 -2.45
CA PRO A 124 -25.11 10.75 -3.03
C PRO A 124 -24.05 11.62 -2.32
N GLU A 125 -24.44 12.82 -1.89
CA GLU A 125 -23.55 13.72 -1.16
C GLU A 125 -23.22 13.18 0.23
N VAL A 126 -24.24 12.73 0.96
CA VAL A 126 -24.09 12.11 2.28
C VAL A 126 -23.16 10.89 2.18
N LYS A 127 -23.39 10.00 1.20
CA LYS A 127 -22.56 8.81 0.97
C LYS A 127 -21.11 9.15 0.63
N SER A 128 -20.89 10.14 -0.23
CA SER A 128 -19.54 10.55 -0.62
C SER A 128 -18.76 11.13 0.57
N LYS A 129 -19.39 11.94 1.42
CA LYS A 129 -18.73 12.55 2.57
C LYS A 129 -18.51 11.60 3.75
N ALA A 130 -19.39 10.60 3.91
CA ALA A 130 -19.29 9.57 4.95
C ALA A 130 -18.55 8.30 4.49
N LEU A 131 -17.96 8.29 3.29
CA LEU A 131 -17.26 7.13 2.75
C LEU A 131 -16.08 6.72 3.68
N PRO A 132 -16.06 5.49 4.22
CA PRO A 132 -15.02 5.03 5.13
C PRO A 132 -13.76 4.59 4.38
N ALA A 133 -13.22 5.46 3.54
CA ALA A 133 -12.02 5.21 2.75
C ALA A 133 -11.16 6.47 2.65
N ILE A 134 -9.85 6.25 2.58
CA ILE A 134 -8.86 7.27 2.18
C ILE A 134 -8.30 6.88 0.81
N VAL A 135 -7.78 7.86 0.08
CA VAL A 135 -7.16 7.61 -1.22
C VAL A 135 -5.65 7.56 -1.04
N ALA A 136 -5.02 6.55 -1.64
CA ALA A 136 -3.58 6.49 -1.80
C ALA A 136 -3.23 6.67 -3.28
N ARG A 137 -2.21 7.48 -3.57
CA ARG A 137 -1.60 7.58 -4.90
C ARG A 137 -0.22 6.95 -4.83
N PHE A 138 0.02 5.98 -5.70
CA PHE A 138 1.30 5.30 -5.85
C PHE A 138 1.84 5.58 -7.24
N CYS A 139 3.06 6.09 -7.33
CA CYS A 139 3.71 6.43 -8.59
C CYS A 139 5.16 5.96 -8.58
N VAL A 140 5.56 5.31 -9.67
CA VAL A 140 6.96 4.97 -9.95
C VAL A 140 7.32 5.58 -11.29
N ASP A 141 8.28 6.50 -11.31
CA ASP A 141 8.72 7.19 -12.51
C ASP A 141 9.74 6.33 -13.28
N ASN A 142 9.36 5.86 -14.47
CA ASN A 142 10.24 5.08 -15.35
C ASN A 142 10.50 5.76 -16.69
N ARG A 143 10.31 7.09 -16.81
CA ARG A 143 10.40 7.80 -18.10
C ARG A 143 11.79 7.71 -18.73
N ASP A 144 12.82 7.75 -17.90
CA ASP A 144 14.22 7.68 -18.32
C ASP A 144 14.82 6.26 -18.16
N GLY A 145 13.99 5.26 -17.83
CA GLY A 145 14.42 3.89 -17.60
C GLY A 145 14.47 3.06 -18.88
N GLU A 146 15.52 2.25 -19.04
CA GLU A 146 15.65 1.31 -20.16
C GLU A 146 15.05 -0.08 -19.85
N GLN A 147 14.76 -0.35 -18.57
CA GLN A 147 14.23 -1.63 -18.10
C GLN A 147 12.82 -1.47 -17.54
N GLU A 148 12.05 -2.56 -17.54
CA GLU A 148 10.76 -2.62 -16.87
C GLU A 148 10.95 -2.48 -15.35
N ILE A 149 10.11 -1.63 -14.74
CA ILE A 149 10.06 -1.44 -13.30
C ILE A 149 8.72 -1.97 -12.77
N GLN A 150 8.75 -2.69 -11.65
CA GLN A 150 7.54 -3.23 -11.02
C GLN A 150 7.31 -2.56 -9.67
N GLY A 151 6.32 -1.68 -9.59
CA GLY A 151 5.88 -1.09 -8.33
C GLY A 151 5.02 -2.06 -7.50
N PHE A 152 5.06 -1.93 -6.19
CA PHE A 152 4.23 -2.72 -5.30
C PHE A 152 3.80 -1.96 -4.05
N PHE A 153 2.61 -2.35 -3.57
CA PHE A 153 2.04 -1.97 -2.28
C PHE A 153 1.52 -3.25 -1.59
N GLY A 154 1.87 -3.46 -0.33
CA GLY A 154 1.49 -4.64 0.41
C GLY A 154 1.44 -4.41 1.91
N ILE A 155 0.61 -5.20 2.59
CA ILE A 155 0.43 -5.17 4.05
C ILE A 155 0.71 -6.57 4.62
N GLY A 156 1.71 -6.63 5.50
CA GLY A 156 2.08 -7.79 6.30
C GLY A 156 1.03 -8.12 7.36
N ASN A 157 1.07 -9.34 7.90
CA ASN A 157 0.32 -9.77 9.08
C ASN A 157 -1.22 -9.61 9.04
N MET A 158 -1.80 -9.27 7.89
CA MET A 158 -3.24 -9.17 7.73
C MET A 158 -3.88 -10.58 7.74
N LYS A 159 -4.87 -10.79 8.60
CA LYS A 159 -5.52 -12.09 8.81
C LYS A 159 -6.83 -12.19 8.03
N GLY A 160 -7.22 -13.41 7.68
CA GLY A 160 -8.50 -13.68 7.02
C GLY A 160 -8.67 -12.93 5.69
N LYS A 161 -7.64 -12.90 4.86
CA LYS A 161 -7.65 -12.18 3.58
C LYS A 161 -8.60 -12.86 2.58
N GLN A 162 -9.32 -12.06 1.80
CA GLN A 162 -10.09 -12.47 0.63
C GLN A 162 -9.80 -11.48 -0.50
N PHE A 163 -9.74 -12.00 -1.74
CA PHE A 163 -9.55 -11.14 -2.90
C PHE A 163 -10.87 -10.54 -3.34
N LEU A 164 -10.87 -9.23 -3.60
CA LEU A 164 -12.06 -8.52 -4.09
C LEU A 164 -12.55 -9.11 -5.42
N SER A 165 -11.65 -9.62 -6.25
CA SER A 165 -12.00 -10.28 -7.51
C SER A 165 -12.93 -11.48 -7.32
N GLN A 166 -12.72 -12.25 -6.25
CA GLN A 166 -13.55 -13.42 -5.91
C GLN A 166 -14.89 -13.04 -5.28
N MET A 167 -14.95 -11.88 -4.61
CA MET A 167 -16.13 -11.44 -3.85
C MET A 167 -17.07 -10.54 -4.65
N CYS A 168 -16.51 -9.72 -5.54
CA CYS A 168 -17.21 -8.58 -6.12
C CYS A 168 -17.15 -8.53 -7.65
N GLY A 169 -16.42 -9.45 -8.29
CA GLY A 169 -16.22 -9.45 -9.74
C GLY A 169 -14.75 -9.29 -10.10
N GLU A 170 -14.32 -9.98 -11.15
CA GLU A 170 -12.91 -10.08 -11.53
C GLU A 170 -12.26 -8.73 -11.84
N GLU A 171 -13.04 -7.68 -12.10
CA GLU A 171 -12.57 -6.33 -12.40
C GLU A 171 -11.97 -5.59 -11.20
N ARG A 172 -12.28 -6.03 -9.98
CA ARG A 172 -11.78 -5.39 -8.76
C ARG A 172 -10.47 -6.02 -8.32
N CYS A 173 -9.42 -5.20 -8.28
CA CYS A 173 -8.10 -5.65 -7.85
C CYS A 173 -7.82 -5.16 -6.43
N GLY A 174 -7.90 -6.06 -5.45
CA GLY A 174 -7.61 -5.69 -4.08
C GLY A 174 -7.86 -6.82 -3.10
N VAL A 175 -7.63 -6.53 -1.84
CA VAL A 175 -7.76 -7.50 -0.76
C VAL A 175 -8.54 -6.88 0.39
N ILE A 176 -9.41 -7.67 1.00
CA ILE A 176 -10.16 -7.31 2.21
C ILE A 176 -9.95 -8.39 3.27
N SER A 177 -9.89 -8.00 4.53
CA SER A 177 -9.85 -8.92 5.66
C SER A 177 -11.27 -9.30 6.06
N LYS A 178 -11.40 -10.42 6.77
CA LYS A 178 -12.67 -10.80 7.45
C LYS A 178 -13.16 -9.73 8.43
N ASP A 179 -12.26 -8.90 8.94
CA ASP A 179 -12.56 -7.81 9.88
C ASP A 179 -12.99 -6.52 9.17
N GLY A 180 -13.08 -6.52 7.83
CA GLY A 180 -13.66 -5.43 7.04
C GLY A 180 -12.71 -4.30 6.64
N TYR A 181 -11.39 -4.47 6.79
CA TYR A 181 -10.39 -3.54 6.27
C TYR A 181 -9.67 -4.10 5.05
N GLY A 182 -9.21 -3.23 4.17
CA GLY A 182 -8.55 -3.66 2.95
C GLY A 182 -8.13 -2.50 2.10
N PHE A 183 -7.63 -2.83 0.91
CA PHE A 183 -7.33 -1.85 -0.12
C PHE A 183 -7.77 -2.38 -1.47
N GLU A 184 -8.15 -1.46 -2.33
CA GLU A 184 -8.42 -1.69 -3.73
C GLU A 184 -7.49 -0.79 -4.55
N ALA A 185 -6.89 -1.38 -5.57
CA ALA A 185 -6.11 -0.68 -6.56
C ALA A 185 -7.01 -0.40 -7.77
N VAL A 186 -7.19 0.88 -8.06
CA VAL A 186 -7.79 1.37 -9.29
C VAL A 186 -6.65 1.98 -10.11
N LEU A 187 -6.48 1.48 -11.33
CA LEU A 187 -5.43 1.94 -12.24
C LEU A 187 -5.76 3.29 -12.84
N SER A 188 -4.78 4.19 -12.87
CA SER A 188 -4.81 5.38 -13.72
C SER A 188 -4.02 5.18 -15.02
N VAL A 189 -2.87 4.49 -14.96
CA VAL A 189 -2.00 4.15 -16.11
C VAL A 189 -1.27 2.84 -15.81
N GLY A 190 -1.14 1.94 -16.80
CA GLY A 190 -0.34 0.71 -16.69
C GLY A 190 -1.11 -0.56 -16.31
N LYS A 191 -0.48 -1.43 -15.49
CA LYS A 191 -1.03 -2.75 -15.11
C LYS A 191 -0.84 -3.00 -13.62
N VAL A 192 -1.85 -3.62 -13.00
CA VAL A 192 -1.84 -4.01 -11.59
C VAL A 192 -2.11 -5.50 -11.52
N LEU A 193 -1.33 -6.17 -10.69
CA LEU A 193 -1.43 -7.59 -10.37
C LEU A 193 -1.49 -7.72 -8.85
N LEU A 194 -2.32 -8.63 -8.35
CA LEU A 194 -2.42 -8.93 -6.93
C LEU A 194 -1.68 -10.22 -6.61
N TYR A 195 -0.90 -10.21 -5.52
CA TYR A 195 -0.16 -11.36 -5.05
C TYR A 195 -0.36 -11.56 -3.55
N GLN A 196 -0.35 -12.81 -3.09
CA GLN A 196 -0.28 -13.18 -1.69
C GLN A 196 0.94 -14.07 -1.46
N PHE A 197 1.74 -13.71 -0.46
CA PHE A 197 2.89 -14.50 -0.02
C PHE A 197 2.65 -15.02 1.40
N HIS A 198 2.94 -16.31 1.62
CA HIS A 198 3.01 -16.89 2.96
C HIS A 198 4.45 -16.85 3.44
N ALA A 199 4.67 -16.26 4.61
CA ALA A 199 5.99 -16.07 5.19
C ALA A 199 6.54 -17.28 5.95
N ASP A 200 5.76 -18.36 6.12
CA ASP A 200 6.10 -19.45 7.04
C ASP A 200 6.14 -20.85 6.40
N GLU A 201 7.21 -21.57 6.77
CA GLU A 201 7.58 -22.97 6.52
C GLU A 201 7.66 -23.51 5.08
N GLY A 202 8.86 -23.43 4.46
CA GLY A 202 9.54 -24.57 3.81
C GLY A 202 8.79 -25.45 2.78
N ARG A 203 7.61 -25.09 2.29
CA ARG A 203 6.80 -25.89 1.37
C ARG A 203 6.25 -25.00 0.27
N ARG A 204 6.68 -25.33 -0.95
CA ARG A 204 6.14 -24.94 -2.26
C ARG A 204 5.55 -23.53 -2.36
N LYS A 205 6.32 -22.66 -3.00
CA LYS A 205 5.82 -21.49 -3.72
C LYS A 205 4.96 -21.97 -4.90
N GLU A 206 3.69 -22.29 -4.69
CA GLU A 206 2.73 -22.33 -5.78
C GLU A 206 2.07 -20.94 -5.89
N PRO A 207 2.24 -20.23 -7.02
CA PRO A 207 1.51 -18.99 -7.25
C PRO A 207 0.02 -19.33 -7.37
N LEU A 208 -0.76 -19.00 -6.35
CA LEU A 208 -2.22 -19.03 -6.42
C LEU A 208 -2.69 -17.82 -7.24
N ASP A 209 -3.26 -18.12 -8.41
CA ASP A 209 -3.91 -17.24 -9.37
C ASP A 209 -3.18 -15.96 -9.81
N ARG A 210 -2.50 -16.05 -10.97
CA ARG A 210 -2.07 -14.88 -11.75
C ARG A 210 -3.28 -14.29 -12.48
N GLN A 211 -3.94 -13.28 -11.92
CA GLN A 211 -4.94 -12.51 -12.66
C GLN A 211 -4.24 -11.36 -13.41
N ARG A 212 -4.17 -11.48 -14.75
CA ARG A 212 -3.55 -10.48 -15.64
C ARG A 212 -4.62 -9.59 -16.25
N ARG A 213 -4.48 -8.26 -16.16
CA ARG A 213 -5.21 -7.33 -17.03
C ARG A 213 -4.37 -6.16 -17.49
N ASN A 214 -4.64 -5.76 -18.74
CA ASN A 214 -4.30 -4.46 -19.27
C ASN A 214 -5.58 -3.62 -19.17
N PHE A 215 -5.49 -2.42 -18.58
CA PHE A 215 -6.59 -1.46 -18.65
C PHE A 215 -6.26 -0.48 -19.78
N PRO A 216 -7.26 -0.07 -20.59
CA PRO A 216 -7.05 1.00 -21.55
C PRO A 216 -6.72 2.28 -20.77
N ASP A 217 -5.72 3.02 -21.24
CA ASP A 217 -5.47 4.39 -20.80
C ASP A 217 -6.69 5.22 -21.22
N ASP A 218 -7.55 5.63 -20.28
CA ASP A 218 -8.19 6.95 -20.28
C ASP A 218 -9.22 7.17 -19.15
N GLU A 219 -9.13 8.40 -18.63
CA GLU A 219 -10.13 9.24 -17.93
C GLU A 219 -10.80 8.74 -16.64
N TYR A 220 -10.28 9.13 -15.47
CA TYR A 220 -11.10 9.64 -14.34
C TYR A 220 -10.30 10.63 -13.48
N LEU A 221 -10.60 11.94 -13.65
CA LEU A 221 -10.52 12.98 -12.62
C LEU A 221 -11.94 13.27 -12.13
#